data_AF-A0A927MRG3-F1
#
_entry.id   AF-A0A927MRG3-F1
#
_cell.length_a   1.000
_cell.length_b   1.000
_cell.length_c   1.000
_cell.angle_alpha   90.00
_cell.angle_beta   90.00
_cell.angle_gamma   90.00
#
_symmetry.space_group_name_H-M   'P 1'
#
loop_
_entity.id
_entity.type
_entity.pdbx_description
1 polymer ?
#
loop_
_entity_poly.entity_id
_entity_poly.type
_entity_poly.pdbx_seq_one_letter_code
_entity_poly.pdbx_strand_id
1 'polypeptide(L)'
;MTVGERARLRECEAAFAQIAGTCPIPASSGNTVRHRLNRGGDRRLNRALNTIVLTRMRTDPHTRTYIKRRLAEGKTTKEIRRCLKRYVSRQIFRALAATHRAPEEIESTA
;
A
#
# COMPACT_ATOMS: atom_id res chain seq x y z
N MET A 1 -19.19 -9.51 7.55
CA MET A 1 -18.71 -8.96 6.27
C MET A 1 -19.74 -9.32 5.20
N THR A 2 -20.64 -8.40 4.88
CA THR A 2 -21.73 -8.60 3.93
C THR A 2 -21.21 -8.50 2.49
N VAL A 3 -21.87 -9.16 1.54
CA VAL A 3 -21.43 -9.28 0.13
C VAL A 3 -21.19 -7.91 -0.54
N GLY A 4 -21.92 -6.86 -0.13
CA GLY A 4 -21.74 -5.48 -0.62
C GLY A 4 -20.46 -4.76 -0.15
N GLU A 5 -19.90 -5.10 1.01
CA GLU A 5 -18.59 -4.58 1.45
C GLU A 5 -17.48 -5.06 0.53
N ARG A 6 -17.55 -6.31 0.05
CA ARG A 6 -16.56 -6.92 -0.85
C ARG A 6 -16.50 -6.26 -2.22
N ALA A 7 -17.60 -5.69 -2.72
CA ALA A 7 -17.65 -4.97 -3.98
C ALA A 7 -16.94 -3.59 -3.90
N ARG A 8 -17.23 -2.79 -2.86
CA ARG A 8 -16.54 -1.49 -2.65
C ARG A 8 -15.04 -1.63 -2.40
N LEU A 9 -14.62 -2.77 -1.86
CA LEU A 9 -13.21 -3.12 -1.66
C LEU A 9 -12.44 -3.36 -2.97
N ARG A 10 -13.12 -3.71 -4.06
CA ARG A 10 -12.51 -3.91 -5.40
C ARG A 10 -12.34 -2.61 -6.19
N GLU A 11 -13.12 -1.58 -5.88
CA GLU A 11 -13.13 -0.32 -6.66
C GLU A 11 -12.30 0.81 -6.02
N CYS A 12 -12.10 0.78 -4.69
CA CYS A 12 -11.49 1.88 -3.97
C CYS A 12 -10.11 1.56 -3.39
N GLU A 13 -9.07 2.22 -3.91
CA GLU A 13 -7.67 2.12 -3.46
C GLU A 13 -7.50 2.41 -1.95
N ALA A 14 -8.33 3.30 -1.41
CA ALA A 14 -8.33 3.66 0.01
C ALA A 14 -8.83 2.50 0.89
N ALA A 15 -9.82 1.75 0.40
CA ALA A 15 -10.41 0.63 1.14
C ALA A 15 -9.42 -0.56 1.18
N PHE A 16 -8.68 -0.80 0.10
CA PHE A 16 -7.55 -1.73 0.08
C PHE A 16 -6.45 -1.35 1.09
N ALA A 17 -6.16 -0.04 1.23
CA ALA A 17 -5.20 0.45 2.21
C ALA A 17 -5.60 0.16 3.66
N GLN A 18 -6.91 0.27 3.95
CA GLN A 18 -7.47 -0.01 5.27
C GLN A 18 -7.32 -1.50 5.61
N ILE A 19 -7.71 -2.40 4.68
CA ILE A 19 -7.50 -3.84 4.86
C ILE A 19 -6.03 -4.16 5.04
N ALA A 20 -5.15 -3.62 4.21
CA ALA A 20 -3.71 -3.88 4.29
C ALA A 20 -3.04 -3.27 5.54
N GLY A 21 -3.75 -2.45 6.33
CA GLY A 21 -3.19 -1.72 7.45
C GLY A 21 -2.08 -0.73 7.04
N THR A 22 -2.09 -0.28 5.78
CA THR A 22 -1.14 0.70 5.24
C THR A 22 -1.72 2.10 5.15
N CYS A 23 -3.00 2.28 5.54
CA CYS A 23 -3.61 3.60 5.56
C CYS A 23 -2.84 4.52 6.54
N PRO A 24 -2.55 5.76 6.13
CA PRO A 24 -1.98 6.75 7.02
C PRO A 24 -3.06 7.17 8.03
N ILE A 25 -2.81 6.99 9.33
CA ILE A 25 -3.69 7.54 10.36
C ILE A 25 -3.05 8.83 10.89
N PRO A 26 -3.71 9.99 10.76
CA PRO A 26 -3.17 11.23 11.30
C PRO A 26 -3.01 11.11 12.82
N ALA A 27 -1.86 11.54 13.30
CA ALA A 27 -1.52 11.61 14.72
C ALA A 27 -0.73 12.91 14.91
N SER A 28 -1.44 14.03 14.85
CA SER A 28 -0.89 15.36 15.01
C SER A 28 -1.56 16.06 16.19
N SER A 29 -0.77 16.55 17.13
CA SER A 29 -1.16 17.57 18.10
C SER A 29 -0.41 18.85 17.75
N GLY A 30 -1.10 19.85 17.18
CA GLY A 30 -0.49 21.12 16.76
C GLY A 30 0.22 21.09 15.41
N ASN A 31 1.34 21.82 15.28
CA ASN A 31 2.01 22.18 14.01
C ASN A 31 2.77 21.04 13.29
N THR A 32 2.80 19.82 13.84
CA THR A 32 3.53 18.69 13.23
C THR A 32 2.58 17.63 12.69
N VAL A 33 2.56 17.44 11.37
CA VAL A 33 1.78 16.38 10.72
C VAL A 33 2.53 15.06 10.78
N ARG A 34 2.24 14.23 11.79
CA ARG A 34 2.75 12.85 11.87
C ARG A 34 1.65 11.84 11.57
N HIS A 35 2.07 10.67 11.10
CA HIS A 35 1.17 9.56 10.82
C HIS A 35 1.54 8.35 11.67
N ARG A 36 0.56 7.85 12.44
CA ARG A 36 0.72 6.61 13.23
C ARG A 36 0.47 5.38 12.37
N LEU A 37 1.00 4.24 12.85
CA LEU A 37 0.77 2.93 12.24
C LEU A 37 -0.68 2.49 12.48
N ASN A 38 -1.38 2.04 11.42
CA ASN A 38 -2.64 1.35 11.57
C ASN A 38 -2.42 -0.08 12.11
N ARG A 39 -3.10 -0.42 13.22
CA ARG A 39 -3.05 -1.74 13.84
C ARG A 39 -4.25 -2.64 13.49
N GLY A 40 -5.33 -2.09 12.95
CA GLY A 40 -6.61 -2.77 12.72
C GLY A 40 -6.77 -3.48 11.38
N GLY A 41 -5.74 -3.52 10.53
CA GLY A 41 -5.77 -4.25 9.26
C GLY A 41 -5.24 -5.69 9.35
N ASP A 42 -5.29 -6.42 8.23
CA ASP A 42 -4.74 -7.75 8.06
C ASP A 42 -3.22 -7.75 8.30
N ARG A 43 -2.83 -8.47 9.37
CA ARG A 43 -1.44 -8.60 9.81
C ARG A 43 -0.58 -9.42 8.85
N ARG A 44 -1.15 -10.42 8.17
CA ARG A 44 -0.46 -11.25 7.18
C ARG A 44 -0.14 -10.43 5.94
N LEU A 45 -1.14 -9.71 5.42
CA LEU A 45 -0.95 -8.80 4.28
C LEU A 45 0.08 -7.71 4.59
N ASN A 46 -0.01 -7.07 5.76
CA ASN A 46 0.97 -6.05 6.16
C ASN A 46 2.39 -6.63 6.35
N ARG A 47 2.52 -7.88 6.79
CA ARG A 47 3.81 -8.59 6.88
C ARG A 47 4.39 -8.84 5.48
N ALA A 48 3.59 -9.32 4.54
CA ALA A 48 4.03 -9.53 3.15
C ALA A 48 4.51 -8.21 2.52
N LEU A 49 3.72 -7.13 2.66
CA LEU A 49 4.11 -5.79 2.21
C LEU A 49 5.40 -5.29 2.87
N ASN A 50 5.60 -5.62 4.16
CA ASN A 50 6.84 -5.29 4.85
C ASN A 50 8.05 -6.00 4.23
N THR A 51 7.94 -7.30 3.94
CA THR A 51 9.01 -8.07 3.31
C THR A 51 9.34 -7.54 1.92
N ILE A 52 8.33 -7.21 1.11
CA ILE A 52 8.53 -6.62 -0.22
C ILE A 52 9.27 -5.29 -0.11
N VAL A 53 8.85 -4.41 0.81
CA VAL A 53 9.51 -3.11 1.01
C VAL A 53 10.95 -3.30 1.45
N LEU A 54 11.23 -4.16 2.44
CA LEU A 54 12.61 -4.42 2.89
C LEU A 54 13.51 -4.90 1.75
N THR A 55 12.98 -5.79 0.91
CA THR A 55 13.70 -6.29 -0.26
C THR A 55 13.98 -5.16 -1.25
N ARG A 56 12.97 -4.36 -1.60
CA ARG A 56 13.12 -3.20 -2.52
C ARG A 56 14.09 -2.15 -1.98
N MET A 57 14.07 -1.87 -0.68
CA MET A 57 15.05 -0.95 -0.09
C MET A 57 16.49 -1.45 -0.28
N ARG A 58 16.70 -2.76 -0.28
CA ARG A 58 18.02 -3.38 -0.49
C ARG A 58 18.41 -3.47 -1.96
N THR A 59 17.50 -3.84 -2.85
CA THR A 59 17.85 -4.21 -4.23
C THR A 59 17.48 -3.17 -5.29
N ASP A 60 16.42 -2.38 -5.09
CA ASP A 60 15.88 -1.51 -6.12
C ASP A 60 16.54 -0.10 -6.11
N PRO A 61 17.22 0.30 -7.20
CA PRO A 61 17.84 1.63 -7.32
C PRO A 61 16.82 2.79 -7.24
N HIS A 62 15.60 2.58 -7.74
CA HIS A 62 14.57 3.62 -7.71
C HIS A 62 14.11 3.90 -6.27
N THR A 63 13.86 2.83 -5.50
CA THR A 63 13.54 2.93 -4.07
C THR A 63 14.67 3.59 -3.29
N ARG A 64 15.95 3.30 -3.59
CA ARG A 64 17.10 3.96 -2.96
C ARG A 64 17.12 5.47 -3.22
N THR A 65 16.86 5.88 -4.46
CA THR A 65 16.76 7.31 -4.83
C THR A 65 15.63 8.01 -4.08
N TYR A 66 14.46 7.35 -4.01
CA TYR A 66 13.33 7.86 -3.23
C TYR A 66 13.67 8.02 -1.74
N ILE A 67 14.36 7.04 -1.14
CA ILE A 67 14.79 7.11 0.26
C ILE A 67 15.73 8.30 0.47
N LYS A 68 16.75 8.47 -0.38
CA LYS A 68 17.70 9.59 -0.28
C LYS A 68 16.97 10.94 -0.31
N ARG A 69 16.06 11.13 -1.28
CA ARG A 69 15.24 12.35 -1.37
C ARG A 69 14.43 12.60 -0.11
N ARG A 70 13.77 11.56 0.42
CA ARG A 70 12.92 11.69 1.61
C ARG A 70 13.69 11.89 2.92
N LEU A 71 14.91 11.36 3.00
CA LEU A 71 15.83 11.64 4.10
C LEU A 71 16.27 13.11 4.08
N ALA A 72 16.54 13.67 2.90
CA ALA A 72 16.86 15.09 2.74
C ALA A 72 15.68 16.02 3.13
N GLU A 73 14.44 15.57 2.94
CA GLU A 73 13.23 16.25 3.43
C GLU A 73 13.03 16.14 4.97
N GLY A 74 13.96 15.52 5.71
CA GLY A 74 13.89 15.38 7.16
C GLY A 74 12.99 14.24 7.65
N LYS A 75 12.54 13.33 6.78
CA LYS A 75 11.69 12.19 7.21
C LYS A 75 12.53 11.09 7.82
N THR A 76 12.00 10.48 8.88
CA THR A 76 12.64 9.31 9.50
C THR A 76 12.51 8.08 8.61
N THR A 77 13.46 7.14 8.70
CA THR A 77 13.40 5.86 7.98
C THR A 77 12.10 5.09 8.24
N LYS A 78 11.53 5.22 9.44
CA LYS A 78 10.23 4.60 9.80
C LYS A 78 9.08 5.22 9.00
N GLU A 79 9.06 6.53 8.81
CA GLU A 79 8.06 7.23 7.99
C GLU A 79 8.22 6.92 6.51
N ILE A 80 9.46 6.89 6.01
CA ILE A 80 9.77 6.50 4.64
C ILE A 80 9.26 5.08 4.35
N ARG A 81 9.52 4.12 5.27
CA ARG A 81 9.01 2.75 5.15
C ARG A 81 7.48 2.69 5.10
N ARG A 82 6.77 3.53 5.87
CA ARG A 82 5.31 3.63 5.80
C ARG A 82 4.83 4.18 4.45
N CYS A 83 5.47 5.23 3.94
CA CYS A 83 5.18 5.74 2.60
C CYS A 83 5.40 4.68 1.52
N LEU A 84 6.50 3.93 1.59
CA LEU A 84 6.80 2.84 0.65
C LEU A 84 5.76 1.72 0.73
N LYS A 85 5.35 1.30 1.93
CA LYS A 85 4.27 0.31 2.09
C LYS A 85 2.97 0.75 1.44
N ARG A 86 2.59 2.03 1.62
CA ARG A 86 1.41 2.59 0.97
C ARG A 86 1.57 2.59 -0.54
N TYR A 87 2.73 2.99 -1.05
CA TYR A 87 3.02 2.97 -2.48
C TYR A 87 2.94 1.56 -3.10
N VAL A 88 3.55 0.56 -2.46
CA VAL A 88 3.46 -0.85 -2.89
C VAL A 88 2.02 -1.36 -2.85
N SER A 89 1.27 -1.04 -1.78
CA SER A 89 -0.15 -1.37 -1.67
C SER A 89 -0.96 -0.79 -2.83
N ARG A 90 -0.67 0.47 -3.24
CA ARG A 90 -1.30 1.09 -4.42
C ARG A 90 -0.94 0.39 -5.72
N GLN A 91 0.33 0.02 -5.90
CA GLN A 91 0.78 -0.69 -7.10
C GLN A 91 0.10 -2.06 -7.23
N ILE A 92 0.02 -2.82 -6.13
CA ILE A 92 -0.66 -4.12 -6.11
C ILE A 92 -2.14 -3.96 -6.43
N PHE A 93 -2.82 -2.99 -5.81
CA PHE A 93 -4.23 -2.71 -6.11
C PHE A 93 -4.44 -2.41 -7.59
N ARG A 94 -3.60 -1.55 -8.20
CA ARG A 94 -3.67 -1.24 -9.63
C ARG A 94 -3.42 -2.45 -10.51
N ALA A 95 -2.45 -3.29 -10.17
CA ALA A 95 -2.18 -4.52 -10.91
C ALA A 95 -3.38 -5.48 -10.84
N LEU A 96 -3.94 -5.71 -9.64
CA LEU A 96 -5.13 -6.55 -9.46
C LEU A 96 -6.35 -6.00 -10.19
N ALA A 97 -6.56 -4.67 -10.14
CA ALA A 97 -7.66 -4.01 -10.84
C ALA A 97 -7.51 -4.10 -12.37
N ALA A 98 -6.28 -4.00 -12.89
CA ALA A 98 -6.00 -4.20 -14.31
C ALA A 98 -6.29 -5.64 -14.74
N THR A 99 -5.86 -6.64 -13.96
CA THR A 99 -6.16 -8.06 -14.23
C THR A 99 -7.65 -8.36 -14.17
N HIS A 100 -8.38 -7.79 -13.19
CA HIS A 100 -9.82 -8.02 -13.05
C HIS A 100 -10.66 -7.24 -14.09
N ARG A 101 -10.15 -6.13 -14.63
CA ARG A 101 -10.80 -5.38 -15.72
C ARG A 101 -10.64 -6.07 -17.08
N ALA A 102 -9.91 -7.16 -17.18
CA ALA A 102 -9.96 -8.04 -18.34
C ALA A 102 -11.00 -9.15 -18.09
N PRO A 103 -12.31 -8.94 -18.36
CA PRO A 103 -13.24 -10.04 -18.47
C PRO A 103 -13.12 -10.70 -19.84
N GLU A 104 -13.01 -12.03 -19.84
CA GLU A 104 -13.62 -12.94 -20.84
C GLU A 104 -13.17 -12.84 -22.31
N GLU A 105 -11.93 -13.25 -22.64
CA GLU A 105 -11.58 -13.68 -24.02
C GLU A 105 -11.40 -15.20 -24.16
N ILE A 106 -11.77 -16.02 -23.17
CA ILE A 106 -11.47 -17.47 -23.18
C ILE A 106 -12.67 -18.38 -23.55
N GLU A 107 -13.91 -17.88 -23.66
CA GLU A 107 -15.06 -18.70 -24.11
C GLU A 107 -15.56 -18.28 -25.50
N SER A 108 -14.77 -18.56 -26.55
CA SER A 108 -15.29 -18.58 -27.94
C SER A 108 -14.53 -19.55 -28.86
N THR A 109 -14.00 -20.63 -28.32
CA THR A 109 -13.45 -21.72 -29.15
C THR A 109 -13.68 -23.07 -28.46
N ALA A 110 -14.93 -23.51 -28.46
CA ALA A 110 -15.32 -24.90 -28.27
C ALA A 110 -16.46 -25.23 -29.23
#